data_AF-A0A2N1RLL3-F1
#
_entry.id   AF-A0A2N1RLL3-F1
#
_cell.length_a   1.000
_cell.length_b   1.000
_cell.length_c   1.000
_cell.angle_alpha   90.00
_cell.angle_beta   90.00
_cell.angle_gamma   90.00
#
_symmetry.space_group_name_H-M   'P 1'
#
loop_
_entity.id
_entity.type
_entity.pdbx_description
1 polymer ?
#
loop_
_entity_poly.entity_id
_entity_poly.type
_entity_poly.pdbx_seq_one_letter_code
_entity_poly.pdbx_strand_id
1 'polypeptide(L)'
;MNRIITFIFENYNRRKHALETEGVHKYIFNSNGYILLIVLVISAFLVSFTSDFFYKTHIYISYIKRFKADINSEYLAYSGFELGKAILEVDRLGLGSSFMPNLSSDRSIDSHKDIWALDLPEMDLPGGAVKIKIEDENSKINISVLAGEFVPETPYYGITQRLIGGMGFNIDLVDCIIDWVDPDDVRFPYGAESSDYYLTLSPPYSAQNGEMKSIDELLLVKLITPEIFYGIGGGNYGLEKNLVEDNKGDVTIPLYKLEDFSAENEVNESETA
;
A
#
# COMPACT_ATOMS: atom_id res chain seq x y z
N MET A 1 30.86 -42.65 -58.98
CA MET A 1 30.66 -42.95 -57.55
C MET A 1 31.97 -43.31 -56.82
N ASN A 2 32.82 -44.19 -57.36
CA ASN A 2 34.05 -44.64 -56.67
C ASN A 2 35.07 -43.54 -56.34
N ARG A 3 35.43 -42.65 -57.27
CA ARG A 3 36.50 -41.64 -57.05
C ARG A 3 36.25 -40.68 -55.87
N ILE A 4 34.99 -40.33 -55.62
CA ILE A 4 34.64 -39.42 -54.51
C ILE A 4 34.82 -40.13 -53.18
N ILE A 5 34.40 -41.40 -53.10
CA ILE A 5 34.55 -42.22 -51.90
C ILE A 5 36.05 -42.46 -51.60
N THR A 6 36.85 -42.79 -52.62
CA THR A 6 38.30 -42.99 -52.43
C THR A 6 39.00 -41.71 -51.98
N PHE A 7 38.66 -40.56 -52.57
CA PHE A 7 39.22 -39.26 -52.18
C PHE A 7 38.86 -38.86 -50.75
N ILE A 8 37.66 -39.20 -50.28
CA ILE A 8 37.24 -38.97 -48.89
C ILE A 8 38.03 -39.87 -47.93
N PHE A 9 38.17 -41.16 -48.24
CA PHE A 9 38.92 -42.10 -47.41
C PHE A 9 40.42 -41.78 -47.33
N GLU A 10 41.04 -41.38 -48.43
CA GLU A 10 42.45 -40.97 -48.45
C GLU A 10 42.67 -39.67 -47.64
N ASN A 11 41.77 -38.69 -47.77
CA ASN A 11 41.82 -37.49 -46.94
C ASN A 11 41.62 -37.81 -45.46
N TYR A 12 40.67 -38.67 -45.13
CA TYR A 12 40.43 -39.10 -43.76
C TYR A 12 41.67 -39.79 -43.17
N ASN A 13 42.26 -40.74 -43.89
CA ASN A 13 43.44 -41.47 -43.43
C ASN A 13 44.67 -40.56 -43.26
N ARG A 14 44.91 -39.59 -44.15
CA ARG A 14 45.98 -38.59 -43.97
C ARG A 14 45.79 -37.77 -42.69
N ARG A 15 44.58 -37.28 -42.44
CA ARG A 15 44.28 -36.45 -41.26
C ARG A 15 44.39 -37.27 -39.98
N LYS A 16 43.90 -38.52 -40.00
CA LYS A 16 44.05 -39.47 -38.89
C LYS A 16 45.52 -39.72 -38.56
N HIS A 17 46.33 -39.97 -39.58
CA HIS A 17 47.76 -40.22 -39.37
C HIS A 17 48.49 -38.99 -38.80
N ALA A 18 48.17 -37.78 -39.28
CA ALA A 18 48.73 -36.54 -38.76
C ALA A 18 48.32 -36.26 -37.30
N LEU A 19 47.07 -36.57 -36.93
CA LEU A 19 46.57 -36.46 -35.55
C LEU A 19 47.27 -37.46 -34.60
N GLU A 20 47.54 -38.68 -35.07
CA GLU A 20 48.23 -39.72 -34.29
C GLU A 20 49.72 -39.42 -34.09
N THR A 21 50.39 -38.77 -35.05
CA THR A 21 51.85 -38.48 -34.97
C THR A 21 52.20 -37.14 -34.35
N GLU A 22 51.42 -36.09 -34.61
CA GLU A 22 51.72 -34.73 -34.16
C GLU A 22 50.89 -34.30 -32.95
N GLY A 23 49.86 -35.07 -32.61
CA GLY A 23 48.90 -34.75 -31.57
C GLY A 23 47.87 -33.70 -32.02
N VAL A 24 46.71 -33.72 -31.36
CA VAL A 24 45.55 -32.88 -31.70
C VAL A 24 45.90 -31.39 -31.70
N HIS A 25 46.68 -30.93 -30.71
CA HIS A 25 47.06 -29.53 -30.61
C HIS A 25 47.87 -29.04 -31.81
N LYS A 26 48.94 -29.76 -32.19
CA LYS A 26 49.84 -29.32 -33.26
C LYS A 26 49.15 -29.37 -34.62
N TYR A 27 48.33 -30.38 -34.87
CA TYR A 27 47.51 -30.48 -36.07
C TYR A 27 46.47 -29.36 -36.19
N ILE A 28 45.78 -29.01 -35.10
CA ILE A 28 44.82 -27.90 -35.09
C ILE A 28 45.54 -26.58 -35.34
N PHE A 29 46.60 -26.27 -34.59
CA PHE A 29 47.32 -24.99 -34.68
C PHE A 29 48.09 -24.79 -36.00
N ASN A 30 48.33 -25.83 -36.78
CA ASN A 30 49.01 -25.74 -38.08
C ASN A 30 48.04 -25.65 -39.27
N SER A 31 46.73 -25.54 -39.02
CA SER A 31 45.69 -25.51 -40.05
C SER A 31 45.09 -24.11 -40.27
N ASN A 32 45.00 -23.59 -41.50
CA ASN A 32 44.48 -22.23 -41.73
C ASN A 32 43.02 -21.97 -41.24
N GLY A 33 42.28 -23.02 -40.84
CA GLY A 33 40.89 -22.95 -40.38
C GLY A 33 40.68 -22.90 -38.85
N TYR A 34 41.69 -23.16 -38.01
CA TYR A 34 41.48 -23.19 -36.55
C TYR A 34 41.18 -21.81 -35.95
N ILE A 35 41.68 -20.74 -36.59
CA ILE A 35 41.48 -19.35 -36.16
C ILE A 35 39.98 -19.03 -36.12
N LEU A 36 39.24 -19.46 -37.15
CA LEU A 36 37.79 -19.25 -37.22
C LEU A 36 37.06 -19.94 -36.06
N LEU A 37 37.49 -21.14 -35.67
CA LEU A 37 36.88 -21.88 -34.56
C LEU A 37 37.14 -21.18 -33.22
N ILE A 38 38.35 -20.72 -32.97
CA ILE A 38 38.70 -19.95 -31.75
C ILE A 38 37.87 -18.65 -31.70
N VAL A 39 37.82 -17.90 -32.81
CA VAL A 39 37.04 -16.66 -32.89
C VAL A 39 35.56 -16.94 -32.64
N LEU A 40 35.01 -18.02 -33.19
CA LEU A 40 33.61 -18.38 -32.99
C LEU A 40 33.33 -18.72 -31.52
N VAL A 41 34.18 -19.51 -30.87
CA VAL A 41 34.03 -19.86 -29.44
C VAL A 41 34.14 -18.61 -28.56
N ILE A 42 35.14 -17.75 -28.79
CA ILE A 42 35.30 -16.50 -28.04
C ILE A 42 34.11 -15.58 -28.27
N SER A 43 33.62 -15.47 -29.51
CA SER A 43 32.45 -14.64 -29.84
C SER A 43 31.17 -15.15 -29.18
N ALA A 44 30.94 -16.47 -29.18
CA ALA A 44 29.79 -17.09 -28.53
C ALA A 44 29.83 -16.88 -27.01
N PHE A 45 31.01 -17.04 -26.40
CA PHE A 45 31.21 -16.76 -24.99
C PHE A 45 30.98 -15.28 -24.66
N LEU A 46 31.52 -14.37 -25.48
CA LEU A 46 31.34 -12.93 -25.30
C LEU A 46 29.87 -12.53 -25.39
N VAL A 47 29.15 -13.01 -26.41
CA VAL A 47 27.71 -12.75 -26.57
C VAL A 47 26.92 -13.30 -25.37
N SER A 48 27.23 -14.51 -24.90
CA SER A 48 26.58 -15.08 -23.73
C SER A 48 26.84 -14.27 -22.45
N PHE A 49 28.10 -13.89 -22.20
CA PHE A 49 28.48 -13.10 -21.03
C PHE A 49 27.86 -11.71 -21.06
N THR A 50 27.94 -11.03 -22.21
CA THR A 50 27.33 -9.72 -22.42
C THR A 50 25.82 -9.79 -22.23
N SER A 51 25.14 -10.82 -22.73
CA SER A 51 23.70 -10.98 -22.54
C SER A 51 23.31 -11.18 -21.07
N ASP A 52 24.04 -12.01 -20.32
CA ASP A 52 23.80 -12.21 -18.89
C ASP A 52 24.03 -10.92 -18.09
N PHE A 53 25.11 -10.19 -18.40
CA PHE A 53 25.38 -8.88 -17.80
C PHE A 53 24.25 -7.90 -18.07
N PHE A 54 23.83 -7.75 -19.33
CA PHE A 54 22.74 -6.84 -19.70
C PHE A 54 21.43 -7.18 -19.00
N TYR A 55 21.07 -8.47 -18.93
CA TYR A 55 19.88 -8.92 -18.23
C TYR A 55 19.90 -8.54 -16.75
N LYS A 56 21.01 -8.81 -16.06
CA LYS A 56 21.18 -8.45 -14.64
C LYS A 56 21.21 -6.95 -14.41
N THR A 57 21.90 -6.18 -15.24
CA THR A 57 21.94 -4.72 -15.16
C THR A 57 20.54 -4.11 -15.32
N HIS A 58 19.75 -4.61 -16.26
CA HIS A 58 18.38 -4.11 -16.45
C HIS A 58 17.49 -4.36 -15.23
N ILE A 59 17.59 -5.54 -14.62
CA ILE A 59 16.89 -5.86 -13.36
C ILE A 59 17.37 -4.94 -12.24
N TYR A 60 18.68 -4.77 -12.08
CA TYR A 60 19.26 -3.96 -11.02
C TYR A 60 18.87 -2.48 -11.14
N ILE A 61 18.87 -1.92 -12.34
CA ILE A 61 18.40 -0.55 -12.59
C ILE A 61 16.92 -0.42 -12.23
N SER A 62 16.09 -1.41 -12.61
CA SER A 62 14.65 -1.40 -12.29
C SER A 62 14.41 -1.47 -10.78
N TYR A 63 15.20 -2.27 -10.06
CA TYR A 63 15.17 -2.36 -8.61
C TYR A 63 15.56 -1.03 -7.95
N ILE A 64 16.69 -0.43 -8.35
CA ILE A 64 17.12 0.87 -7.82
C ILE A 64 16.06 1.95 -8.04
N LYS A 65 15.43 1.97 -9.22
CA LYS A 65 14.36 2.94 -9.51
C LYS A 65 13.17 2.79 -8.57
N ARG A 66 12.71 1.56 -8.32
CA ARG A 66 11.62 1.27 -7.37
C ARG A 66 12.01 1.64 -5.95
N PHE A 67 13.18 1.20 -5.49
CA PHE A 67 13.69 1.52 -4.16
C PHE A 67 13.79 3.04 -3.94
N LYS A 68 14.27 3.80 -4.92
CA LYS A 68 14.28 5.26 -4.86
C LYS A 68 12.86 5.84 -4.79
N ALA A 69 11.92 5.31 -5.58
CA ALA A 69 10.53 5.76 -5.55
C ALA A 69 9.85 5.46 -4.22
N ASP A 70 10.09 4.29 -3.62
CA ASP A 70 9.54 3.88 -2.33
C ASP A 70 10.04 4.82 -1.22
N ILE A 71 11.35 5.09 -1.17
CA ILE A 71 11.95 6.05 -0.23
C ILE A 71 11.37 7.45 -0.42
N ASN A 72 11.29 7.91 -1.68
CA ASN A 72 10.73 9.24 -1.97
C ASN A 72 9.26 9.32 -1.51
N SER A 73 8.46 8.30 -1.77
CA SER A 73 7.06 8.23 -1.34
C SER A 73 6.93 8.26 0.18
N GLU A 74 7.81 7.57 0.90
CA GLU A 74 7.85 7.59 2.36
C GLU A 74 8.17 8.99 2.90
N TYR A 75 9.19 9.65 2.37
CA TYR A 75 9.54 11.03 2.78
C TYR A 75 8.46 12.06 2.41
N LEU A 76 7.78 11.89 1.27
CA LEU A 76 6.63 12.71 0.89
C LEU A 76 5.47 12.51 1.88
N ALA A 77 5.18 11.27 2.28
CA ALA A 77 4.18 10.99 3.29
C ALA A 77 4.53 11.62 4.64
N TYR A 78 5.78 11.54 5.09
CA TYR A 78 6.24 12.25 6.30
C TYR A 78 6.07 13.76 6.19
N SER A 79 6.37 14.34 5.02
CA SER A 79 6.17 15.77 4.78
C SER A 79 4.68 16.15 4.84
N GLY A 80 3.80 15.34 4.25
CA GLY A 80 2.35 15.49 4.38
C GLY A 80 1.86 15.40 5.83
N PHE A 81 2.42 14.47 6.62
CA PHE A 81 2.12 14.35 8.05
C PHE A 81 2.56 15.59 8.85
N GLU A 82 3.77 16.12 8.60
CA GLU A 82 4.25 17.34 9.23
C GLU A 82 3.38 18.56 8.87
N LEU A 83 2.97 18.67 7.60
CA LEU A 83 2.03 19.70 7.15
C LEU A 83 0.66 19.55 7.84
N GLY A 84 0.15 18.32 7.97
CA GLY A 84 -1.08 18.03 8.70
C GLY A 84 -1.02 18.51 10.16
N LYS A 85 0.09 18.25 10.85
CA LYS A 85 0.32 18.77 12.20
C LYS A 85 0.37 20.30 12.25
N ALA A 86 1.00 20.93 11.26
CA ALA A 86 1.03 22.39 11.18
C ALA A 86 -0.37 22.98 11.00
N ILE A 87 -1.22 22.35 10.19
CA ILE A 87 -2.63 22.76 10.01
C ILE A 87 -3.39 22.65 11.34
N LEU A 88 -3.25 21.54 12.07
CA LEU A 88 -3.85 21.37 13.38
C LEU A 88 -3.33 22.38 14.42
N GLU A 89 -2.06 22.78 14.33
CA GLU A 89 -1.50 23.82 15.19
C GLU A 89 -2.08 25.20 14.87
N VAL A 90 -2.27 25.53 13.58
CA VAL A 90 -2.95 26.76 13.15
C VAL A 90 -4.39 26.79 13.67
N ASP A 91 -5.07 25.66 13.63
CA ASP A 91 -6.41 25.48 14.17
C ASP A 91 -6.46 25.71 15.69
N ARG A 92 -5.58 25.03 16.44
CA ARG A 92 -5.42 25.17 17.89
C ARG A 92 -5.16 26.63 18.31
N LEU A 93 -4.47 27.41 17.47
CA LEU A 93 -4.21 28.83 17.70
C LEU A 93 -5.41 29.73 17.36
N GLY A 94 -6.48 29.20 16.77
CA GLY A 94 -7.68 29.93 16.35
C GLY A 94 -7.38 30.89 15.19
N LEU A 95 -6.51 30.49 14.28
CA LEU A 95 -6.08 31.33 13.15
C LEU A 95 -6.82 31.03 11.84
N GLY A 96 -7.79 30.11 11.85
CA GLY A 96 -8.60 29.73 10.69
C GLY A 96 -9.22 30.94 9.97
N SER A 97 -9.87 31.84 10.71
CA SER A 97 -10.50 33.04 10.12
C SER A 97 -9.51 34.00 9.43
N SER A 98 -8.22 33.94 9.78
CA SER A 98 -7.17 34.73 9.10
C SER A 98 -6.83 34.17 7.73
N PHE A 99 -7.00 32.85 7.53
CA PHE A 99 -6.84 32.19 6.25
C PHE A 99 -8.07 32.38 5.37
N MET A 100 -9.27 32.11 5.92
CA MET A 100 -10.55 32.33 5.24
C MET A 100 -11.63 32.84 6.21
N PRO A 101 -12.38 33.91 5.88
CA PRO A 101 -13.35 34.51 6.80
C PRO A 101 -14.50 33.60 7.28
N ASN A 102 -14.80 32.53 6.53
CA ASN A 102 -15.90 31.61 6.85
C ASN A 102 -15.46 30.44 7.75
N LEU A 103 -14.17 30.33 8.07
CA LEU A 103 -13.67 29.31 8.98
C LEU A 103 -13.96 29.71 10.43
N SER A 104 -14.13 28.69 11.27
CA SER A 104 -14.17 28.85 12.72
C SER A 104 -12.78 29.24 13.23
N SER A 105 -12.79 30.00 14.34
CA SER A 105 -11.61 30.39 15.12
C SER A 105 -11.85 30.12 16.61
N ASP A 106 -12.88 29.32 16.93
CA ASP A 106 -13.16 28.90 18.30
C ASP A 106 -12.22 27.76 18.68
N ARG A 107 -11.35 28.01 19.66
CA ARG A 107 -10.34 27.04 20.10
C ARG A 107 -10.90 25.93 20.98
N SER A 108 -12.18 26.02 21.35
CA SER A 108 -12.84 25.08 22.26
C SER A 108 -13.78 24.12 21.55
N ILE A 109 -13.95 24.27 20.24
CA ILE A 109 -14.90 23.51 19.43
C ILE A 109 -14.16 23.04 18.18
N ASP A 110 -14.16 21.72 17.97
CA ASP A 110 -13.72 21.10 16.72
C ASP A 110 -14.96 20.77 15.86
N SER A 111 -14.96 21.18 14.60
CA SER A 111 -16.08 21.08 13.67
C SER A 111 -15.60 21.05 12.22
N HIS A 112 -16.49 20.71 11.28
CA HIS A 112 -16.11 20.76 9.85
C HIS A 112 -15.93 22.18 9.29
N LYS A 113 -16.13 23.22 10.12
CA LYS A 113 -15.86 24.63 9.76
C LYS A 113 -14.44 25.07 10.12
N ASP A 114 -13.66 24.21 10.75
CA ASP A 114 -12.29 24.49 11.13
C ASP A 114 -11.32 24.24 9.97
N ILE A 115 -10.11 24.78 10.07
CA ILE A 115 -9.15 24.76 8.95
C ILE A 115 -8.69 23.33 8.59
N TRP A 116 -8.67 22.42 9.56
CA TRP A 116 -8.28 21.03 9.35
C TRP A 116 -9.26 20.25 8.47
N ALA A 117 -10.55 20.64 8.47
CA ALA A 117 -11.61 19.93 7.76
C ALA A 117 -11.70 20.31 6.27
N LEU A 118 -10.86 21.23 5.80
CA LEU A 118 -10.81 21.64 4.40
C LEU A 118 -10.32 20.52 3.50
N ASP A 119 -10.97 20.34 2.34
CA ASP A 119 -10.41 19.54 1.24
C ASP A 119 -9.31 20.36 0.56
N LEU A 120 -8.08 20.18 1.04
CA LEU A 120 -6.89 20.81 0.46
C LEU A 120 -6.61 20.23 -0.93
N PRO A 121 -6.22 21.07 -1.91
CA PRO A 121 -5.77 20.59 -3.20
C PRO A 121 -4.50 19.76 -3.04
N GLU A 122 -4.20 19.00 -4.08
CA GLU A 122 -2.91 18.34 -4.20
C GLU A 122 -1.80 19.41 -4.31
N MET A 123 -0.76 19.27 -3.49
CA MET A 123 0.36 20.19 -3.40
C MET A 123 1.59 19.56 -4.04
N ASP A 124 2.21 20.28 -4.97
CA ASP A 124 3.47 19.85 -5.59
C ASP A 124 4.64 20.07 -4.63
N LEU A 125 5.36 18.99 -4.32
CA LEU A 125 6.58 19.02 -3.52
C LEU A 125 7.77 18.47 -4.32
N PRO A 126 9.02 18.78 -3.91
CA PRO A 126 10.18 18.15 -4.54
C PRO A 126 10.12 16.62 -4.43
N GLY A 127 9.94 15.95 -5.57
CA GLY A 127 9.92 14.50 -5.66
C GLY A 127 8.54 13.87 -5.86
N GLY A 128 7.45 14.64 -5.84
CA GLY A 128 6.09 14.18 -6.11
C GLY A 128 5.04 15.12 -5.52
N ALA A 129 3.77 14.75 -5.63
CA ALA A 129 2.68 15.53 -5.10
C ALA A 129 2.09 14.88 -3.83
N VAL A 130 1.53 15.70 -2.96
CA VAL A 130 0.91 15.26 -1.70
C VAL A 130 -0.48 15.84 -1.58
N LYS A 131 -1.46 14.98 -1.32
CA LYS A 131 -2.81 15.39 -0.90
C LYS A 131 -3.01 15.05 0.57
N ILE A 132 -3.46 16.03 1.35
CA ILE A 132 -3.69 15.90 2.79
C ILE A 132 -5.20 15.93 3.03
N LYS A 133 -5.68 14.98 3.84
CA LYS A 133 -7.04 14.97 4.36
C LYS A 133 -6.97 14.63 5.84
N ILE A 134 -7.64 15.43 6.67
CA ILE A 134 -7.72 15.21 8.11
C ILE A 134 -9.18 14.89 8.44
N GLU A 135 -9.39 13.84 9.23
CA GLU A 135 -10.71 13.40 9.68
C GLU A 135 -10.67 13.24 11.20
N ASP A 136 -11.74 13.64 11.88
CA ASP A 136 -11.88 13.41 13.31
C ASP A 136 -12.36 11.98 13.57
N GLU A 137 -11.52 11.15 14.20
CA GLU A 137 -11.87 9.80 14.59
C GLU A 137 -12.95 9.76 15.70
N ASN A 138 -13.12 10.83 16.49
CA ASN A 138 -14.19 10.92 17.50
C ASN A 138 -15.58 11.12 16.88
N SER A 139 -15.66 11.42 15.58
CA SER A 139 -16.92 11.42 14.83
C SER A 139 -17.48 10.01 14.59
N LYS A 140 -16.67 8.96 14.86
CA LYS A 140 -17.03 7.55 14.70
C LYS A 140 -17.37 6.89 16.04
N ILE A 141 -17.99 5.72 15.99
CA ILE A 141 -18.26 4.92 17.19
C ILE A 141 -17.00 4.12 17.55
N ASN A 142 -16.45 4.39 18.73
CA ASN A 142 -15.36 3.60 19.28
C ASN A 142 -15.87 2.22 19.73
N ILE A 143 -15.47 1.17 19.01
CA ILE A 143 -15.85 -0.22 19.29
C ILE A 143 -15.16 -0.78 20.54
N SER A 144 -13.95 -0.31 20.87
CA SER A 144 -13.20 -0.75 22.05
C SER A 144 -13.87 -0.37 23.37
N VAL A 145 -14.88 0.51 23.36
CA VAL A 145 -15.74 0.75 24.53
C VAL A 145 -16.50 -0.50 24.96
N LEU A 146 -16.61 -1.50 24.08
CA LEU A 146 -17.21 -2.80 24.37
C LEU A 146 -16.26 -3.78 25.06
N ALA A 147 -15.01 -3.41 25.35
CA ALA A 147 -14.00 -4.27 25.99
C ALA A 147 -14.14 -4.42 27.52
N GLY A 148 -15.24 -3.93 28.11
CA GLY A 148 -15.46 -3.95 29.56
C GLY A 148 -16.29 -5.14 30.05
N GLU A 149 -15.96 -5.65 31.25
CA GLU A 149 -16.64 -6.80 31.89
C GLU A 149 -18.16 -6.63 32.09
N PHE A 150 -18.68 -5.40 32.10
CA PHE A 150 -20.10 -5.10 32.34
C PHE A 150 -20.77 -4.35 31.18
N VAL A 151 -20.24 -4.47 29.97
CA VAL A 151 -20.74 -3.76 28.78
C VAL A 151 -22.24 -3.95 28.50
N PRO A 152 -22.86 -5.12 28.74
CA PRO A 152 -24.31 -5.28 28.56
C PRO A 152 -25.16 -4.35 29.43
N GLU A 153 -24.61 -3.87 30.56
CA GLU A 153 -25.29 -2.94 31.47
C GLU A 153 -25.05 -1.46 31.08
N THR A 154 -24.25 -1.21 30.04
CA THR A 154 -23.92 0.13 29.57
C THR A 154 -24.80 0.56 28.40
N PRO A 155 -24.98 1.87 28.16
CA PRO A 155 -25.67 2.37 26.97
C PRO A 155 -24.99 1.96 25.65
N TYR A 156 -23.69 1.64 25.69
CA TYR A 156 -22.89 1.33 24.51
C TYR A 156 -23.36 0.08 23.79
N TYR A 157 -23.77 -0.96 24.53
CA TYR A 157 -24.36 -2.16 23.95
C TYR A 157 -25.59 -1.82 23.08
N GLY A 158 -26.53 -1.06 23.65
CA GLY A 158 -27.74 -0.66 22.94
C GLY A 158 -27.47 0.32 21.79
N ILE A 159 -26.44 1.18 21.88
CA ILE A 159 -26.03 2.07 20.79
C ILE A 159 -25.51 1.24 19.61
N THR A 160 -24.62 0.29 19.87
CA THR A 160 -24.03 -0.58 18.83
C THR A 160 -25.10 -1.46 18.19
N GLN A 161 -26.01 -2.05 18.97
CA GLN A 161 -27.15 -2.80 18.42
C GLN A 161 -28.02 -1.95 17.50
N ARG A 162 -28.30 -0.69 17.87
CA ARG A 162 -29.07 0.22 17.02
C ARG A 162 -28.33 0.60 15.74
N LEU A 163 -27.01 0.76 15.80
CA LEU A 163 -26.18 1.02 14.63
C LEU A 163 -26.25 -0.16 13.66
N ILE A 164 -25.88 -1.36 14.14
CA ILE A 164 -25.84 -2.59 13.33
C ILE A 164 -27.23 -2.92 12.77
N GLY A 165 -28.27 -2.85 13.60
CA GLY A 165 -29.65 -3.05 13.16
C GLY A 165 -30.13 -1.96 12.19
N GLY A 166 -29.70 -0.71 12.38
CA GLY A 166 -30.00 0.41 11.48
C GLY A 166 -29.36 0.27 10.09
N MET A 167 -28.23 -0.42 10.01
CA MET A 167 -27.59 -0.81 8.74
C MET A 167 -28.28 -2.00 8.06
N GLY A 168 -29.27 -2.64 8.72
CA GLY A 168 -29.96 -3.82 8.21
C GLY A 168 -29.25 -5.15 8.49
N PHE A 169 -28.21 -5.13 9.34
CA PHE A 169 -27.51 -6.34 9.75
C PHE A 169 -28.16 -6.98 10.98
N ASN A 170 -27.85 -8.26 11.19
CA ASN A 170 -28.31 -8.96 12.38
C ASN A 170 -27.60 -8.42 13.63
N ILE A 171 -28.35 -8.08 14.67
CA ILE A 171 -27.84 -7.58 15.95
C ILE A 171 -26.97 -8.59 16.69
N ASP A 172 -27.09 -9.89 16.37
CA ASP A 172 -26.24 -10.98 16.86
C ASP A 172 -24.74 -10.73 16.58
N LEU A 173 -24.42 -9.88 15.60
CA LEU A 173 -23.05 -9.44 15.32
C LEU A 173 -22.43 -8.71 16.53
N VAL A 174 -23.23 -8.00 17.30
CA VAL A 174 -22.75 -7.23 18.47
C VAL A 174 -22.21 -8.17 19.53
N ASP A 175 -22.87 -9.30 19.78
CA ASP A 175 -22.39 -10.32 20.71
C ASP A 175 -21.03 -10.89 20.25
N CYS A 176 -20.82 -11.09 18.95
CA CYS A 176 -19.53 -11.55 18.42
C CYS A 176 -18.41 -10.50 18.60
N ILE A 177 -18.76 -9.21 18.50
CA ILE A 177 -17.81 -8.12 18.73
C ILE A 177 -17.44 -8.03 20.20
N ILE A 178 -18.39 -8.24 21.12
CA ILE A 178 -18.15 -8.21 22.57
C ILE A 178 -17.18 -9.33 22.96
N ASP A 179 -17.50 -10.59 22.62
CA ASP A 179 -16.64 -11.75 22.90
C ASP A 179 -15.24 -11.64 22.25
N TRP A 180 -15.04 -10.72 21.31
CA TRP A 180 -13.72 -10.46 20.75
C TRP A 180 -12.86 -9.60 21.68
N VAL A 181 -13.47 -8.67 22.41
CA VAL A 181 -12.78 -7.59 23.14
C VAL A 181 -12.91 -7.67 24.65
N ASP A 182 -13.90 -8.38 25.19
CA ASP A 182 -14.04 -8.53 26.62
C ASP A 182 -12.96 -9.49 27.20
N PRO A 183 -12.56 -9.32 28.45
CA PRO A 183 -11.40 -10.02 28.99
C PRO A 183 -11.71 -11.45 29.45
N ASP A 184 -12.98 -11.86 29.49
CA ASP A 184 -13.37 -13.20 29.93
C ASP A 184 -13.37 -14.20 28.76
N ASP A 185 -13.85 -15.43 28.98
CA ASP A 185 -13.97 -16.48 27.94
C ASP A 185 -15.42 -17.04 28.00
N VAL A 186 -16.36 -16.20 28.43
CA VAL A 186 -17.78 -16.52 28.64
C VAL A 186 -18.57 -16.03 27.43
N ARG A 187 -18.63 -16.91 26.44
CA ARG A 187 -19.36 -16.69 25.21
C ARG A 187 -20.80 -16.19 25.41
N PHE A 188 -21.15 -15.09 24.74
CA PHE A 188 -22.53 -14.63 24.61
C PHE A 188 -23.39 -15.59 23.75
N PRO A 189 -24.73 -15.53 23.83
CA PRO A 189 -25.61 -16.48 23.12
C PRO A 189 -25.28 -16.65 21.63
N TYR A 190 -24.99 -15.54 20.94
CA TYR A 190 -24.64 -15.54 19.52
C TYR A 190 -23.16 -15.27 19.24
N GLY A 191 -22.37 -14.94 20.26
CA GLY A 191 -20.97 -14.59 20.14
C GLY A 191 -20.04 -15.77 19.81
N ALA A 192 -18.75 -15.56 20.01
CA ALA A 192 -17.67 -16.52 19.77
C ALA A 192 -16.41 -16.13 20.54
N GLU A 193 -15.82 -17.13 21.17
CA GLU A 193 -14.63 -17.04 22.00
C GLU A 193 -13.45 -17.80 21.39
N SER A 194 -12.30 -17.63 22.02
CA SER A 194 -11.08 -18.35 21.64
C SER A 194 -11.29 -19.87 21.67
N SER A 195 -11.83 -20.38 22.78
CA SER A 195 -11.88 -21.82 23.05
C SER A 195 -12.93 -22.58 22.25
N ASP A 196 -14.05 -21.94 21.89
CA ASP A 196 -15.18 -22.58 21.20
C ASP A 196 -15.18 -22.37 19.67
N TYR A 197 -14.67 -21.23 19.19
CA TYR A 197 -14.75 -20.87 17.77
C TYR A 197 -13.39 -20.60 17.14
N TYR A 198 -12.63 -19.59 17.58
CA TYR A 198 -11.47 -19.11 16.82
C TYR A 198 -10.33 -20.14 16.72
N LEU A 199 -10.09 -20.93 17.77
CA LEU A 199 -9.09 -22.01 17.76
C LEU A 199 -9.52 -23.22 16.91
N THR A 200 -10.77 -23.29 16.47
CA THR A 200 -11.27 -24.35 15.57
C THR A 200 -11.05 -24.01 14.09
N LEU A 201 -10.68 -22.77 13.78
CA LEU A 201 -10.43 -22.29 12.42
C LEU A 201 -9.09 -22.80 11.86
N SER A 202 -8.90 -22.65 10.55
CA SER A 202 -7.67 -23.01 9.85
C SER A 202 -7.17 -21.83 9.01
N PRO A 203 -6.09 -21.13 9.41
CA PRO A 203 -5.30 -21.36 10.61
C PRO A 203 -6.03 -20.96 11.90
N PRO A 204 -5.75 -21.62 13.04
CA PRO A 204 -6.35 -21.27 14.32
C PRO A 204 -5.74 -19.97 14.86
N TYR A 205 -6.57 -19.16 15.52
CA TYR A 205 -6.16 -17.97 16.25
C TYR A 205 -7.02 -17.78 17.50
N SER A 206 -6.66 -16.83 18.35
CA SER A 206 -7.41 -16.48 19.56
C SER A 206 -8.14 -15.16 19.37
N ALA A 207 -9.25 -15.00 20.09
CA ALA A 207 -9.83 -13.68 20.34
C ALA A 207 -8.82 -12.76 21.02
N GLN A 208 -9.03 -11.45 20.86
CA GLN A 208 -8.10 -10.43 21.35
C GLN A 208 -8.20 -10.26 22.87
N ASN A 209 -9.37 -10.51 23.44
CA ASN A 209 -9.74 -10.42 24.87
C ASN A 209 -9.21 -9.14 25.52
N GLY A 210 -9.43 -8.03 24.81
CA GLY A 210 -9.04 -6.68 25.22
C GLY A 210 -9.33 -5.67 24.12
N GLU A 211 -8.91 -4.43 24.33
CA GLU A 211 -9.06 -3.37 23.34
C GLU A 211 -8.44 -3.76 21.98
N MET A 212 -9.17 -3.44 20.91
CA MET A 212 -8.68 -3.60 19.54
C MET A 212 -7.50 -2.67 19.30
N LYS A 213 -6.45 -3.18 18.65
CA LYS A 213 -5.28 -2.40 18.21
C LYS A 213 -5.52 -1.73 16.86
N SER A 214 -6.38 -2.30 16.04
CA SER A 214 -6.84 -1.74 14.77
C SER A 214 -8.30 -2.10 14.53
N ILE A 215 -9.03 -1.22 13.83
CA ILE A 215 -10.39 -1.50 13.36
C ILE A 215 -10.42 -2.70 12.41
N ASP A 216 -9.32 -2.99 11.72
CA ASP A 216 -9.19 -4.14 10.82
C ASP A 216 -9.34 -5.49 11.53
N GLU A 217 -9.19 -5.54 12.86
CA GLU A 217 -9.45 -6.75 13.65
C GLU A 217 -10.90 -7.22 13.52
N LEU A 218 -11.84 -6.35 13.16
CA LEU A 218 -13.21 -6.73 12.85
C LEU A 218 -13.27 -7.82 11.76
N LEU A 219 -12.33 -7.88 10.82
CA LEU A 219 -12.28 -8.94 9.80
C LEU A 219 -11.99 -10.33 10.37
N LEU A 220 -11.50 -10.41 11.61
CA LEU A 220 -11.25 -11.67 12.32
C LEU A 220 -12.45 -12.11 13.16
N VAL A 221 -13.37 -11.19 13.45
CA VAL A 221 -14.55 -11.44 14.26
C VAL A 221 -15.56 -12.28 13.49
N LYS A 222 -16.15 -13.25 14.17
CA LYS A 222 -17.19 -14.12 13.61
C LYS A 222 -18.34 -13.28 13.00
N LEU A 223 -18.86 -13.74 11.86
CA LEU A 223 -19.91 -13.11 11.05
C LEU A 223 -19.54 -11.78 10.36
N ILE A 224 -18.38 -11.18 10.65
CA ILE A 224 -17.89 -10.05 9.85
C ILE A 224 -17.25 -10.58 8.58
N THR A 225 -17.73 -10.08 7.44
CA THR A 225 -17.21 -10.42 6.12
C THR A 225 -16.56 -9.18 5.51
N PRO A 226 -15.62 -9.34 4.55
CA PRO A 226 -15.08 -8.20 3.80
C PRO A 226 -16.17 -7.32 3.19
N GLU A 227 -17.29 -7.91 2.77
CA GLU A 227 -18.44 -7.19 2.21
C GLU A 227 -19.18 -6.35 3.25
N ILE A 228 -19.22 -6.78 4.52
CA ILE A 228 -19.77 -5.98 5.62
C ILE A 228 -18.78 -4.89 6.02
N PHE A 229 -17.49 -5.23 6.12
CA PHE A 229 -16.44 -4.33 6.61
C PHE A 229 -16.09 -3.22 5.60
N TYR A 230 -15.79 -3.58 4.35
CA TYR A 230 -15.48 -2.63 3.28
C TYR A 230 -16.74 -2.08 2.59
N GLY A 231 -17.89 -2.73 2.80
CA GLY A 231 -19.12 -2.47 2.06
C GLY A 231 -19.14 -3.15 0.69
N ILE A 232 -20.34 -3.33 0.13
CA ILE A 232 -20.56 -3.99 -1.18
C ILE A 232 -20.34 -3.00 -2.36
N GLY A 233 -19.74 -1.83 -2.09
CA GLY A 233 -19.75 -0.68 -3.00
C GLY A 233 -21.12 0.00 -3.00
N GLY A 234 -21.15 1.29 -2.68
CA GLY A 234 -22.39 2.03 -2.40
C GLY A 234 -22.62 2.24 -0.91
N GLY A 235 -21.57 2.59 -0.17
CA GLY A 235 -21.73 3.16 1.16
C GLY A 235 -22.78 4.28 1.12
N ASN A 236 -23.56 4.42 2.18
CA ASN A 236 -24.56 5.48 2.30
C ASN A 236 -23.93 6.89 2.41
N TYR A 237 -22.69 7.07 1.96
CA TYR A 237 -22.02 8.35 1.85
C TYR A 237 -22.87 9.29 0.99
N GLY A 238 -23.38 10.36 1.61
CA GLY A 238 -24.30 11.31 0.99
C GLY A 238 -25.78 10.93 1.08
N LEU A 239 -26.12 9.81 1.73
CA LEU A 239 -27.50 9.39 2.01
C LEU A 239 -27.89 9.56 3.49
N GLU A 240 -26.98 10.08 4.32
CA GLU A 240 -27.22 10.39 5.71
C GLU A 240 -28.31 11.47 5.83
N LYS A 241 -29.26 11.26 6.74
CA LYS A 241 -30.34 12.21 7.03
C LYS A 241 -30.18 12.72 8.46
N ASN A 242 -30.57 13.97 8.68
CA ASN A 242 -30.49 14.65 9.99
C ASN A 242 -29.06 14.91 10.48
N LEU A 243 -28.09 15.10 9.57
CA LEU A 243 -26.78 15.63 9.94
C LEU A 243 -26.95 17.04 10.53
N VAL A 244 -26.23 17.32 11.60
CA VAL A 244 -26.05 18.69 12.11
C VAL A 244 -25.38 19.52 11.01
N GLU A 245 -25.80 20.78 10.80
CA GLU A 245 -25.26 21.63 9.72
C GLU A 245 -23.72 21.69 9.74
N ASP A 246 -23.13 21.74 10.94
CA ASP A 246 -21.68 21.80 11.14
C ASP A 246 -20.97 20.45 10.89
N ASN A 247 -21.72 19.38 10.64
CA ASN A 247 -21.24 18.02 10.37
C ASN A 247 -21.49 17.54 8.94
N LYS A 248 -21.85 18.44 8.02
CA LYS A 248 -22.09 18.08 6.62
C LYS A 248 -20.82 17.94 5.78
N GLY A 249 -19.67 18.45 6.26
CA GLY A 249 -18.37 18.27 5.60
C GLY A 249 -18.19 19.02 4.26
N ASP A 250 -19.08 19.94 3.90
CA ASP A 250 -19.12 20.60 2.58
C ASP A 250 -18.17 21.82 2.43
N VAL A 251 -17.12 21.93 3.25
CA VAL A 251 -16.25 23.12 3.23
C VAL A 251 -15.15 22.97 2.17
N THR A 252 -15.46 23.41 0.96
CA THR A 252 -14.52 23.49 -0.15
C THR A 252 -13.74 24.80 -0.15
N ILE A 253 -12.50 24.78 -0.61
CA ILE A 253 -11.70 26.00 -0.81
C ILE A 253 -12.23 26.76 -2.05
N PRO A 254 -12.53 28.06 -1.92
CA PRO A 254 -13.02 28.85 -3.04
C PRO A 254 -11.92 29.06 -4.10
N LEU A 255 -12.32 29.17 -5.37
CA LEU A 255 -11.41 29.21 -6.52
C LEU A 255 -10.29 30.26 -6.41
N TYR A 256 -10.60 31.45 -5.90
CA TYR A 256 -9.60 32.53 -5.75
C TYR A 256 -8.48 32.18 -4.75
N LYS A 257 -8.73 31.26 -3.79
CA LYS A 257 -7.69 30.74 -2.88
C LYS A 257 -6.88 29.62 -3.49
N LEU A 258 -7.43 28.89 -4.46
CA LEU A 258 -6.67 27.88 -5.22
C LEU A 258 -5.60 28.53 -6.09
N GLU A 259 -5.86 29.74 -6.59
CA GLU A 259 -4.89 30.52 -7.36
C GLU A 259 -3.62 30.84 -6.55
N ASP A 260 -3.76 31.18 -5.25
CA ASP A 260 -2.63 31.42 -4.34
C ASP A 260 -1.69 30.19 -4.27
N PHE A 261 -2.24 28.97 -4.23
CA PHE A 261 -1.47 27.72 -4.21
C PHE A 261 -0.79 27.41 -5.55
N SER A 262 -1.37 27.87 -6.67
CA SER A 262 -0.81 27.67 -8.02
C SER A 262 0.22 28.75 -8.41
N ALA A 263 0.06 29.97 -7.92
CA ALA A 263 0.93 31.10 -8.27
C ALA A 263 2.29 31.03 -7.57
N GLU A 264 2.37 30.43 -6.37
CA GLU A 264 3.65 30.13 -5.72
C GLU A 264 4.48 29.07 -6.50
N ASN A 265 3.83 28.24 -7.32
CA ASN A 265 4.52 27.24 -8.17
C ASN A 265 5.17 27.86 -9.41
N GLU A 266 4.59 28.90 -10.02
CA GLU A 266 5.19 29.57 -11.19
C GLU A 266 6.43 30.41 -10.83
N VAL A 267 6.46 31.00 -9.62
CA VAL A 267 7.60 31.79 -9.16
C VAL A 267 8.85 30.91 -8.95
N ASN A 268 8.67 29.69 -8.43
CA ASN A 268 9.77 28.74 -8.20
C ASN A 268 10.34 28.12 -9.50
N GLU A 269 9.56 28.01 -10.58
CA GLU A 269 10.07 27.59 -11.89
C GLU A 269 10.88 28.68 -12.60
N SER A 270 10.59 29.97 -12.32
CA SER A 270 11.29 31.09 -12.96
C SER A 270 12.66 31.42 -12.34
N GLU A 271 12.93 31.00 -11.09
CA GLU A 271 14.23 31.18 -10.43
C GLU A 271 15.21 30.01 -10.63
N THR A 272 14.78 28.92 -11.28
CA THR A 272 15.61 27.74 -11.57
C THR A 272 15.91 27.50 -13.06
N ALA A 273 15.59 28.47 -13.93
CA ALA A 273 15.91 28.46 -15.36
C ALA A 273 17.15 29.29 -15.71
#